data_AF-A0A929W3P3-F1
#
_entry.id   AF-A0A929W3P3-F1
#
_cell.length_a   1.000
_cell.length_b   1.000
_cell.length_c   1.000
_cell.angle_alpha   90.00
_cell.angle_beta   90.00
_cell.angle_gamma   90.00
#
_symmetry.space_group_name_H-M   'P 1'
#
loop_
_entity.id
_entity.type
_entity.pdbx_description
1 polymer ?
#
loop_
_entity_poly.entity_id
_entity_poly.type
_entity_poly.pdbx_seq_one_letter_code
_entity_poly.pdbx_strand_id
1 'polypeptide(L)'
;KVILVGDPGRVELVASHFEHRECEVESREFRTVTGTYKGKRLTVVSTGIGCDNIDIVVNELDALANIDFATRTERPNFRRLTLVRVGTCGGLQRHTPEGTFIASQKSLGFDGLLNFYAGRNEVCDLDFERAFLEAMHWTGTQCIAHPYCIDNDAELLDRVAGTDMVRGVTIACGGFYGPQGRRLRVPLADPQANDKIMAFRHGDLCITNFEMESSALAGLARLMGHQAMTCCMVVANRVEGKANPNYKNSIDTLISTVLDRI
;
A
#
# COMPACT_ATOMS: atom_id res chain seq x y z
N LYS A 1 10.85 -13.05 0.39
CA LYS A 1 9.86 -12.31 -0.41
C LYS A 1 8.51 -12.56 0.23
N VAL A 2 7.75 -11.49 0.49
CA VAL A 2 6.47 -11.57 1.19
C VAL A 2 5.43 -10.81 0.38
N ILE A 3 4.31 -11.46 0.10
CA ILE A 3 3.12 -10.83 -0.46
C ILE A 3 2.23 -10.39 0.70
N LEU A 4 1.82 -9.13 0.70
CA LEU A 4 0.91 -8.57 1.70
C LEU A 4 -0.47 -8.38 1.08
N VAL A 5 -1.52 -8.85 1.73
CA VAL A 5 -2.91 -8.65 1.28
C VAL A 5 -3.75 -8.08 2.41
N GLY A 6 -4.71 -7.21 2.15
CA GLY A 6 -5.56 -6.69 3.25
C GLY A 6 -6.50 -7.77 3.83
N ASP A 7 -7.18 -8.50 2.95
CA ASP A 7 -8.23 -9.46 3.30
C ASP A 7 -7.62 -10.85 3.63
N PRO A 8 -7.90 -11.42 4.83
CA PRO A 8 -7.50 -12.79 5.18
C PRO A 8 -7.99 -13.85 4.19
N GLY A 9 -9.16 -13.65 3.58
CA GLY A 9 -9.69 -14.52 2.54
C GLY A 9 -8.82 -14.54 1.27
N ARG A 10 -8.06 -13.48 1.00
CA ARG A 10 -7.17 -13.39 -0.16
C ARG A 10 -5.88 -14.21 0.01
N VAL A 11 -5.53 -14.59 1.24
CA VAL A 11 -4.36 -15.45 1.50
C VAL A 11 -4.51 -16.79 0.81
N GLU A 12 -5.70 -17.40 0.89
CA GLU A 12 -5.98 -18.67 0.21
C GLU A 12 -5.89 -18.54 -1.31
N LEU A 13 -6.37 -17.43 -1.87
CA LEU A 13 -6.30 -17.18 -3.31
C LEU A 13 -4.85 -17.12 -3.79
N VAL A 14 -3.99 -16.37 -3.10
CA VAL A 14 -2.55 -16.33 -3.42
C VAL A 14 -1.90 -17.71 -3.22
N ALA A 15 -2.18 -18.38 -2.10
CA ALA A 15 -1.63 -19.68 -1.77
C ALA A 15 -2.11 -20.81 -2.69
N SER A 16 -3.22 -20.63 -3.41
CA SER A 16 -3.71 -21.59 -4.42
C SER A 16 -2.79 -21.70 -5.63
N HIS A 17 -1.95 -20.67 -5.87
CA HIS A 17 -0.93 -20.68 -6.91
C HIS A 17 0.35 -21.44 -6.51
N PHE A 18 0.53 -21.75 -5.22
CA PHE A 18 1.75 -22.41 -4.75
C PHE A 18 1.77 -23.90 -5.14
N GLU A 19 2.93 -24.36 -5.60
CA GLU A 19 3.21 -25.76 -5.93
C GLU A 19 3.25 -26.64 -4.67
N HIS A 20 3.75 -26.08 -3.56
CA HIS A 20 3.81 -26.75 -2.27
C HIS A 20 3.58 -25.73 -1.14
N ARG A 21 2.80 -26.12 -0.13
CA ARG A 21 2.59 -25.36 1.11
C ARG A 21 3.48 -25.93 2.20
N GLU A 22 4.35 -25.09 2.74
CA GLU A 22 5.26 -25.43 3.82
C GLU A 22 4.61 -25.27 5.19
N CYS A 23 3.92 -24.14 5.40
CA CYS A 23 3.22 -23.88 6.66
C CYS A 23 2.06 -22.91 6.45
N GLU A 24 1.11 -22.99 7.38
CA GLU A 24 -0.03 -22.09 7.50
C GLU A 24 -0.27 -21.78 8.97
N VAL A 25 -0.46 -20.50 9.29
CA VAL A 25 -0.80 -20.03 10.64
C VAL A 25 -1.80 -18.90 10.53
N GLU A 26 -2.66 -18.76 11.54
CA GLU A 26 -3.65 -17.69 11.61
C GLU A 26 -3.80 -17.20 13.04
N SER A 27 -3.84 -15.88 13.20
CA SER A 27 -4.17 -15.21 14.45
C SER A 27 -4.86 -13.89 14.14
N ARG A 28 -6.09 -13.72 14.64
CA ARG A 28 -6.93 -12.55 14.33
C ARG A 28 -7.06 -12.37 12.82
N GLU A 29 -6.84 -11.16 12.29
CA GLU A 29 -6.81 -10.87 10.85
C GLU A 29 -5.49 -11.23 10.15
N PHE A 30 -4.49 -11.77 10.86
CA PHE A 30 -3.19 -12.13 10.32
C PHE A 30 -3.15 -13.63 9.99
N ARG A 31 -3.46 -13.96 8.73
CA ARG A 31 -3.33 -15.30 8.18
C ARG A 31 -2.12 -15.36 7.28
N THR A 32 -1.24 -16.33 7.50
CA THR A 32 0.03 -16.48 6.79
C THR A 32 0.13 -17.86 6.17
N VAL A 33 0.52 -17.94 4.90
CA VAL A 33 0.91 -19.18 4.24
C VAL A 33 2.29 -19.01 3.62
N THR A 34 3.20 -19.95 3.89
CA THR A 34 4.49 -20.05 3.19
C THR A 34 4.48 -21.27 2.28
N GLY A 35 5.04 -21.12 1.09
CA GLY A 35 5.12 -22.19 0.10
C GLY A 35 6.12 -21.89 -1.01
N THR A 36 6.03 -22.65 -2.09
CA THR A 36 6.89 -22.51 -3.27
C THR A 36 6.05 -22.18 -4.50
N TYR A 37 6.53 -21.22 -5.30
CA TYR A 37 5.96 -20.84 -6.59
C TYR A 37 7.07 -20.75 -7.63
N LYS A 38 7.03 -21.56 -8.70
CA LYS A 38 8.05 -21.60 -9.76
C LYS A 38 9.47 -21.70 -9.19
N GLY A 39 9.66 -22.59 -8.21
CA GLY A 39 10.93 -22.78 -7.50
C GLY A 39 11.34 -21.67 -6.51
N LYS A 40 10.53 -20.61 -6.33
CA LYS A 40 10.78 -19.53 -5.36
C LYS A 40 10.01 -19.79 -4.07
N ARG A 41 10.68 -19.76 -2.91
CA ARG A 41 9.99 -19.77 -1.61
C ARG A 41 9.35 -18.40 -1.34
N LEU A 42 8.03 -18.37 -1.22
CA LEU A 42 7.22 -17.16 -1.00
C LEU A 42 6.36 -17.31 0.24
N THR A 43 6.11 -16.20 0.91
CA THR A 43 5.13 -16.10 2.00
C THR A 43 4.04 -15.12 1.57
N VAL A 44 2.78 -15.44 1.81
CA VAL A 44 1.68 -14.47 1.77
C VAL A 44 1.16 -14.29 3.19
N VAL A 45 0.94 -13.03 3.60
CA VAL A 45 0.33 -12.69 4.89
C VAL A 45 -0.78 -11.66 4.70
N SER A 46 -1.91 -11.86 5.36
CA SER A 46 -2.93 -10.82 5.46
C SER A 46 -2.56 -9.80 6.53
N THR A 47 -2.75 -8.54 6.20
CA THR A 47 -2.45 -7.42 7.09
C THR A 47 -3.66 -6.99 7.89
N GLY A 48 -4.88 -7.18 7.38
CA GLY A 48 -6.02 -6.39 7.82
C GLY A 48 -6.06 -5.04 7.10
N ILE A 49 -6.91 -4.15 7.62
CA ILE A 49 -7.21 -2.85 7.01
C ILE A 49 -6.51 -1.75 7.83
N GLY A 50 -5.77 -0.88 7.15
CA GLY A 50 -5.19 0.33 7.76
C GLY A 50 -3.68 0.28 8.02
N CYS A 51 -3.12 1.46 8.25
CA CYS A 51 -1.70 1.68 8.51
C CYS A 51 -1.23 1.09 9.85
N ASP A 52 -2.10 1.04 10.85
CA ASP A 52 -1.89 0.46 12.18
C ASP A 52 -1.68 -1.05 12.09
N ASN A 53 -2.44 -1.70 11.24
CA ASN A 53 -2.25 -3.10 10.90
C ASN A 53 -0.93 -3.36 10.15
N ILE A 54 -0.53 -2.44 9.26
CA ILE A 54 0.79 -2.50 8.59
C ILE A 54 1.93 -2.31 9.59
N ASP A 55 1.77 -1.41 10.56
CA ASP A 55 2.74 -1.15 11.62
C ASP A 55 3.11 -2.44 12.36
N ILE A 56 2.10 -3.19 12.79
CA ILE A 56 2.28 -4.49 13.45
C ILE A 56 3.02 -5.47 12.53
N VAL A 57 2.48 -5.68 11.32
CA VAL A 57 3.01 -6.74 10.43
C VAL A 57 4.43 -6.45 9.97
N VAL A 58 4.77 -5.20 9.62
CA VAL A 58 6.11 -4.87 9.13
C VAL A 58 7.13 -4.93 10.25
N ASN A 59 6.82 -4.43 11.45
CA ASN A 59 7.71 -4.57 12.61
C ASN A 59 7.95 -6.03 12.99
N GLU A 60 6.89 -6.88 12.99
CA GLU A 60 7.05 -8.30 13.30
C GLU A 60 7.84 -9.05 12.22
N LEU A 61 7.64 -8.72 10.94
CA LEU A 61 8.42 -9.29 9.84
C LEU A 61 9.91 -8.89 9.91
N ASP A 62 10.22 -7.63 10.21
CA ASP A 62 11.59 -7.18 10.42
C ASP A 62 12.21 -7.88 11.64
N ALA A 63 11.49 -7.97 12.76
CA ALA A 63 11.97 -8.69 13.94
C ALA A 63 12.30 -10.16 13.64
N LEU A 64 11.44 -10.85 12.89
CA LEU A 64 11.68 -12.23 12.44
C LEU A 64 12.92 -12.34 11.54
N ALA A 65 13.21 -11.31 10.75
CA ALA A 65 14.34 -11.31 9.82
C ALA A 65 15.66 -10.90 10.48
N ASN A 66 15.61 -9.95 11.43
CA ASN A 66 16.76 -9.16 11.84
C ASN A 66 16.97 -9.11 13.36
N ILE A 67 16.07 -9.63 14.20
CA ILE A 67 16.29 -9.75 15.65
C ILE A 67 16.64 -11.19 16.01
N ASP A 68 17.63 -11.36 16.86
CA ASP A 68 17.90 -12.62 17.55
C ASP A 68 17.05 -12.69 18.81
N PHE A 69 16.09 -13.63 18.86
CA PHE A 69 15.17 -13.73 20.00
C PHE A 69 15.79 -14.33 21.27
N ALA A 70 16.93 -15.01 21.17
CA ALA A 70 17.65 -15.49 22.34
C ALA A 70 18.39 -14.35 23.03
N THR A 71 19.05 -13.48 22.26
CA THR A 71 19.82 -12.34 22.81
C THR A 71 19.02 -11.04 22.91
N ARG A 72 17.90 -10.93 22.17
CA ARG A 72 17.07 -9.72 21.99
C ARG A 72 17.84 -8.54 21.42
N THR A 73 18.78 -8.82 20.52
CA THR A 73 19.58 -7.82 19.83
C THR A 73 19.46 -7.99 18.31
N GLU A 74 19.83 -6.94 17.57
CA GLU A 74 19.98 -7.03 16.12
C GLU A 74 20.96 -8.13 15.72
N ARG A 75 20.63 -8.83 14.64
CA ARG A 75 21.50 -9.82 14.00
C ARG A 75 22.64 -9.09 13.31
N PRO A 76 23.88 -9.64 13.33
CA PRO A 76 25.03 -8.99 12.70
C PRO A 76 24.92 -8.89 11.18
N ASN A 77 24.18 -9.83 10.55
CA ASN A 77 23.95 -9.84 9.11
C ASN A 77 22.52 -9.40 8.84
N PHE A 78 22.36 -8.21 8.26
CA PHE A 78 21.06 -7.69 7.86
C PHE A 78 20.46 -8.55 6.74
N ARG A 79 19.21 -8.99 6.95
CA ARG A 79 18.40 -9.69 5.97
C ARG A 79 17.37 -8.73 5.41
N ARG A 80 17.63 -8.27 4.19
CA ARG A 80 16.69 -7.43 3.45
C ARG A 80 15.45 -8.21 3.01
N LEU A 81 14.25 -7.71 3.35
CA LEU A 81 12.99 -8.26 2.85
C LEU A 81 12.56 -7.57 1.54
N THR A 82 11.83 -8.32 0.71
CA THR A 82 11.10 -7.81 -0.46
C THR A 82 9.62 -7.97 -0.17
N LEU A 83 8.89 -6.87 -0.07
CA LEU A 83 7.49 -6.80 0.34
C LEU A 83 6.65 -6.24 -0.82
N VAL A 84 5.68 -7.01 -1.33
CA VAL A 84 4.75 -6.50 -2.35
C VAL A 84 3.33 -6.60 -1.82
N ARG A 85 2.68 -5.45 -1.65
CA ARG A 85 1.27 -5.41 -1.30
C ARG A 85 0.40 -5.59 -2.55
N VAL A 86 -0.59 -6.47 -2.48
CA VAL A 86 -1.63 -6.65 -3.49
C VAL A 86 -3.00 -6.34 -2.90
N GLY A 87 -3.56 -5.21 -3.32
CA GLY A 87 -4.78 -4.65 -2.76
C GLY A 87 -5.82 -4.25 -3.81
N THR A 88 -6.85 -3.56 -3.32
CA THR A 88 -7.90 -2.94 -4.12
C THR A 88 -7.97 -1.46 -3.78
N CYS A 89 -8.30 -0.61 -4.75
CA CYS A 89 -8.32 0.84 -4.55
C CYS A 89 -9.51 1.51 -5.24
N GLY A 90 -9.71 2.79 -4.91
CA GLY A 90 -10.58 3.68 -5.67
C GLY A 90 -9.77 4.50 -6.69
N GLY A 91 -10.15 4.46 -7.96
CA GLY A 91 -9.50 5.22 -9.02
C GLY A 91 -9.94 6.69 -8.98
N LEU A 92 -8.98 7.61 -9.14
CA LEU A 92 -9.16 9.05 -9.03
C LEU A 92 -8.96 9.80 -10.35
N GLN A 93 -8.69 9.08 -11.44
CA GLN A 93 -8.46 9.67 -12.75
C GLN A 93 -9.35 9.00 -13.81
N ARG A 94 -9.63 9.70 -14.91
CA ARG A 94 -10.37 9.11 -16.04
C ARG A 94 -9.62 7.94 -16.70
N HIS A 95 -8.29 7.98 -16.67
CA HIS A 95 -7.42 6.91 -17.18
C HIS A 95 -7.19 5.78 -16.16
N THR A 96 -7.86 5.81 -15.00
CA THR A 96 -7.86 4.71 -14.02
C THR A 96 -9.27 4.14 -13.82
N PRO A 97 -9.97 3.68 -14.88
CA PRO A 97 -11.27 3.02 -14.75
C PRO A 97 -11.17 1.71 -13.95
N GLU A 98 -12.31 1.13 -13.59
CA GLU A 98 -12.37 -0.18 -12.93
C GLU A 98 -11.64 -1.26 -13.71
N GLY A 99 -10.97 -2.16 -13.00
CA GLY A 99 -10.11 -3.20 -13.56
C GLY A 99 -8.67 -2.74 -13.85
N THR A 100 -8.38 -1.43 -13.80
CA THR A 100 -7.01 -0.93 -13.97
C THR A 100 -6.11 -1.41 -12.83
N PHE A 101 -4.92 -1.90 -13.17
CA PHE A 101 -3.86 -2.16 -12.20
C PHE A 101 -2.98 -0.92 -12.06
N ILE A 102 -2.81 -0.49 -10.82
CA ILE A 102 -1.97 0.65 -10.46
C ILE A 102 -0.82 0.14 -9.61
N ALA A 103 0.41 0.49 -10.02
CA ALA A 103 1.61 0.32 -9.23
C ALA A 103 1.99 1.67 -8.62
N SER A 104 2.02 1.75 -7.29
CA SER A 104 2.33 2.97 -6.56
C SER A 104 3.81 3.33 -6.76
N GLN A 105 4.07 4.42 -7.49
CA GLN A 105 5.41 5.00 -7.60
C GLN A 105 5.73 5.76 -6.30
N LYS A 106 4.78 6.57 -5.84
CA LYS A 106 4.83 7.23 -4.53
C LYS A 106 3.60 6.88 -3.70
N SER A 107 3.77 6.82 -2.39
CA SER A 107 2.69 6.64 -1.43
C SER A 107 2.58 7.87 -0.53
N LEU A 108 1.43 8.54 -0.56
CA LEU A 108 1.11 9.72 0.25
C LEU A 108 0.21 9.31 1.42
N GLY A 109 0.73 9.33 2.64
CA GLY A 109 0.00 8.96 3.85
C GLY A 109 -0.79 10.11 4.42
N PHE A 110 -2.12 9.94 4.53
CA PHE A 110 -3.02 10.80 5.31
C PHE A 110 -3.24 10.25 6.72
N ASP A 111 -2.69 9.08 6.99
CA ASP A 111 -2.86 8.33 8.23
C ASP A 111 -1.97 8.86 9.38
N GLY A 112 -0.85 9.51 9.06
CA GLY A 112 0.08 10.08 10.02
C GLY A 112 0.98 9.09 10.78
N LEU A 113 0.94 7.79 10.48
CA LEU A 113 1.69 6.76 11.21
C LEU A 113 3.19 7.04 11.23
N LEU A 114 3.77 7.39 10.07
CA LEU A 114 5.22 7.58 9.97
C LEU A 114 5.71 8.80 10.79
N ASN A 115 4.84 9.71 11.18
CA ASN A 115 5.19 10.86 12.02
C ASN A 115 5.57 10.45 13.46
N PHE A 116 5.28 9.22 13.87
CA PHE A 116 5.71 8.67 15.16
C PHE A 116 7.14 8.11 15.14
N TYR A 117 7.72 7.92 13.94
CA TYR A 117 9.04 7.33 13.78
C TYR A 117 10.11 8.41 13.53
N ALA A 118 11.22 8.32 14.26
CA ALA A 118 12.41 9.11 13.95
C ALA A 118 12.96 8.72 12.57
N GLY A 119 13.66 9.63 11.89
CA GLY A 119 14.19 9.37 10.55
C GLY A 119 13.17 9.56 9.41
N ARG A 120 11.94 9.97 9.71
CA ARG A 120 10.86 10.07 8.71
C ARG A 120 11.18 11.06 7.59
N ASN A 121 11.87 12.15 7.87
CA ASN A 121 12.16 13.19 6.88
C ASN A 121 13.26 12.74 5.90
N GLU A 122 14.12 11.84 6.34
CA GLU A 122 15.24 11.28 5.58
C GLU A 122 14.77 10.31 4.49
N VAL A 123 13.59 9.72 4.66
CA VAL A 123 13.00 8.77 3.70
C VAL A 123 11.90 9.37 2.84
N CYS A 124 11.45 10.59 3.14
CA CYS A 124 10.28 11.19 2.51
C CYS A 124 10.61 12.33 1.54
N ASP A 125 9.70 12.53 0.59
CA ASP A 125 9.72 13.61 -0.39
C ASP A 125 9.03 14.86 0.19
N LEU A 126 9.83 15.65 0.92
CA LEU A 126 9.36 16.86 1.60
C LEU A 126 8.93 17.97 0.64
N ASP A 127 9.45 17.98 -0.59
CA ASP A 127 9.07 18.96 -1.61
C ASP A 127 7.70 18.64 -2.19
N PHE A 128 7.41 17.36 -2.43
CA PHE A 128 6.07 16.90 -2.81
C PHE A 128 5.06 17.16 -1.70
N GLU A 129 5.40 16.87 -0.44
CA GLU A 129 4.54 17.15 0.73
C GLU A 129 4.15 18.63 0.81
N ARG A 130 5.14 19.52 0.69
CA ARG A 130 4.91 20.97 0.72
C ARG A 130 3.98 21.41 -0.42
N ALA A 131 4.26 20.99 -1.65
CA ALA A 131 3.42 21.32 -2.80
C ALA A 131 1.98 20.79 -2.65
N PHE A 132 1.83 19.57 -2.12
CA PHE A 132 0.52 18.97 -1.89
C PHE A 132 -0.28 19.75 -0.84
N LEU A 133 0.35 20.09 0.29
CA LEU A 133 -0.27 20.87 1.36
C LEU A 133 -0.73 22.25 0.88
N GLU A 134 0.09 22.93 0.08
CA GLU A 134 -0.27 24.21 -0.55
C GLU A 134 -1.51 24.07 -1.44
N ALA A 135 -1.58 23.02 -2.26
CA ALA A 135 -2.70 22.78 -3.17
C ALA A 135 -4.01 22.38 -2.46
N MET A 136 -3.93 21.75 -1.30
CA MET A 136 -5.13 21.37 -0.55
C MET A 136 -5.82 22.55 0.12
N HIS A 137 -5.11 23.66 0.36
CA HIS A 137 -5.62 24.83 1.06
C HIS A 137 -6.35 24.46 2.37
N TRP A 138 -5.82 23.50 3.11
CA TRP A 138 -6.40 23.07 4.37
C TRP A 138 -6.26 24.17 5.43
N THR A 139 -7.28 24.28 6.27
CA THR A 139 -7.37 25.28 7.34
C THR A 139 -7.82 24.63 8.65
N GLY A 140 -7.42 25.23 9.78
CA GLY A 140 -7.81 24.74 11.11
C GLY A 140 -7.34 23.30 11.34
N THR A 141 -8.30 22.39 11.55
CA THR A 141 -8.06 20.97 11.84
C THR A 141 -8.30 20.05 10.65
N GLN A 142 -8.42 20.59 9.43
CA GLN A 142 -8.51 19.79 8.22
C GLN A 142 -7.21 18.98 8.04
N CYS A 143 -7.34 17.65 8.05
CA CYS A 143 -6.23 16.68 8.08
C CYS A 143 -5.28 16.90 9.27
N ILE A 144 -5.70 16.45 10.46
CA ILE A 144 -4.92 16.57 11.71
C ILE A 144 -3.55 15.86 11.62
N ALA A 145 -3.47 14.76 10.86
CA ALA A 145 -2.21 14.10 10.57
C ALA A 145 -1.46 14.88 9.48
N HIS A 146 -0.22 15.30 9.78
CA HIS A 146 0.65 15.88 8.75
C HIS A 146 0.92 14.82 7.66
N PRO A 147 0.59 15.09 6.38
CA PRO A 147 0.83 14.12 5.33
C PRO A 147 2.31 13.83 5.15
N TYR A 148 2.60 12.61 4.70
CA TYR A 148 3.97 12.19 4.41
C TYR A 148 4.02 11.43 3.07
N CYS A 149 5.04 11.66 2.26
CA CYS A 149 5.17 11.08 0.91
C CYS A 149 6.46 10.28 0.77
N ILE A 150 6.37 9.01 0.35
CA ILE A 150 7.55 8.14 0.17
C ILE A 150 7.59 7.59 -1.24
N ASP A 151 8.80 7.53 -1.81
CA ASP A 151 9.06 6.73 -3.01
C ASP A 151 9.07 5.23 -2.68
N ASN A 152 8.33 4.44 -3.46
CA ASN A 152 8.42 2.98 -3.40
C ASN A 152 9.75 2.51 -4.04
N ASP A 153 10.14 1.25 -3.80
CA ASP A 153 11.38 0.71 -4.37
C ASP A 153 11.36 0.70 -5.91
N ALA A 154 12.31 1.41 -6.53
CA ALA A 154 12.31 1.64 -7.98
C ALA A 154 12.56 0.37 -8.80
N GLU A 155 13.44 -0.52 -8.34
CA GLU A 155 13.73 -1.80 -9.01
C GLU A 155 12.49 -2.70 -9.00
N LEU A 156 11.84 -2.80 -7.84
CA LEU A 156 10.64 -3.60 -7.65
C LEU A 156 9.47 -3.02 -8.45
N LEU A 157 9.31 -1.70 -8.45
CA LEU A 157 8.34 -0.98 -9.27
C LEU A 157 8.53 -1.29 -10.76
N ASP A 158 9.74 -1.10 -11.29
CA ASP A 158 10.02 -1.32 -12.71
C ASP A 158 9.73 -2.75 -13.14
N ARG A 159 10.16 -3.71 -12.33
CA ARG A 159 10.00 -5.14 -12.60
C ARG A 159 8.54 -5.59 -12.53
N VAL A 160 7.79 -5.17 -11.50
CA VAL A 160 6.42 -5.63 -11.27
C VAL A 160 5.41 -4.86 -12.12
N ALA A 161 5.55 -3.54 -12.21
CA ALA A 161 4.64 -2.70 -13.00
C ALA A 161 4.74 -2.99 -14.50
N GLY A 162 5.94 -3.36 -14.97
CA GLY A 162 6.19 -3.60 -16.39
C GLY A 162 5.80 -2.37 -17.23
N THR A 163 5.15 -2.63 -18.36
CA THR A 163 4.60 -1.61 -19.28
C THR A 163 3.07 -1.56 -19.27
N ASP A 164 2.44 -2.39 -18.45
CA ASP A 164 1.01 -2.70 -18.46
C ASP A 164 0.27 -2.24 -17.20
N MET A 165 0.96 -1.78 -16.15
CA MET A 165 0.35 -1.13 -14.99
C MET A 165 0.49 0.39 -15.05
N VAL A 166 -0.56 1.11 -14.63
CA VAL A 166 -0.50 2.56 -14.44
C VAL A 166 0.43 2.87 -13.27
N ARG A 167 1.36 3.79 -13.47
CA ARG A 167 2.26 4.29 -12.41
C ARG A 167 1.79 5.66 -11.96
N GLY A 168 1.86 5.93 -10.66
CA GLY A 168 1.53 7.25 -10.14
C GLY A 168 1.56 7.31 -8.63
N VAL A 169 0.90 8.33 -8.07
CA VAL A 169 0.86 8.53 -6.62
C VAL A 169 -0.41 7.93 -6.04
N THR A 170 -0.26 7.12 -5.00
CA THR A 170 -1.36 6.52 -4.26
C THR A 170 -1.51 7.21 -2.91
N ILE A 171 -2.72 7.63 -2.54
CA ILE A 171 -3.01 8.10 -1.19
C ILE A 171 -3.40 6.92 -0.30
N ALA A 172 -2.75 6.77 0.84
CA ALA A 172 -3.18 5.88 1.91
C ALA A 172 -3.97 6.70 2.93
N CYS A 173 -5.27 6.43 3.03
CA CYS A 173 -6.18 7.16 3.91
C CYS A 173 -6.29 6.45 5.28
N GLY A 174 -6.31 7.22 6.37
CA GLY A 174 -6.61 6.72 7.72
C GLY A 174 -8.06 6.29 7.95
N GLY A 175 -8.82 5.98 6.89
CA GLY A 175 -10.20 5.52 6.99
C GLY A 175 -10.91 5.45 5.64
N PHE A 176 -12.01 4.70 5.59
CA PHE A 176 -12.74 4.43 4.35
C PHE A 176 -13.79 5.51 3.99
N TYR A 177 -14.40 6.17 4.96
CA TYR A 177 -15.49 7.11 4.70
C TYR A 177 -15.00 8.55 4.49
N GLY A 178 -15.08 9.38 5.54
CA GLY A 178 -14.68 10.79 5.50
C GLY A 178 -13.27 11.03 4.92
N PRO A 179 -12.24 10.25 5.31
CA PRO A 179 -10.89 10.41 4.78
C PRO A 179 -10.76 10.16 3.27
N GLN A 180 -11.70 9.45 2.65
CA GLN A 180 -11.78 9.24 1.19
C GLN A 180 -12.88 10.08 0.53
N GLY A 181 -13.39 11.10 1.24
CA GLY A 181 -14.45 12.00 0.75
C GLY A 181 -15.82 11.34 0.61
N ARG A 182 -16.07 10.19 1.24
CA ARG A 182 -17.42 9.59 1.27
C ARG A 182 -18.24 10.22 2.40
N ARG A 183 -19.47 10.62 2.08
CA ARG A 183 -20.44 11.18 3.03
C ARG A 183 -21.66 10.27 3.13
N LEU A 184 -22.04 9.89 4.36
CA LEU A 184 -23.31 9.25 4.67
C LEU A 184 -24.26 10.27 5.34
N ARG A 185 -24.08 10.48 6.66
CA ARG A 185 -24.87 11.45 7.45
C ARG A 185 -24.04 12.63 7.96
N VAL A 186 -22.82 12.37 8.42
CA VAL A 186 -21.91 13.41 8.96
C VAL A 186 -21.28 14.16 7.78
N PRO A 187 -21.34 15.51 7.75
CA PRO A 187 -20.73 16.29 6.67
C PRO A 187 -19.20 16.16 6.68
N LEU A 188 -18.59 16.34 5.50
CA LEU A 188 -17.14 16.38 5.35
C LEU A 188 -16.62 17.74 5.84
N ALA A 189 -15.47 17.73 6.53
CA ALA A 189 -14.78 18.95 6.93
C ALA A 189 -14.28 19.76 5.71
N ASP A 190 -13.93 19.07 4.62
CA ASP A 190 -13.67 19.66 3.31
C ASP A 190 -14.48 18.91 2.24
N PRO A 191 -15.66 19.42 1.84
CA PRO A 191 -16.47 18.80 0.80
C PRO A 191 -15.83 18.76 -0.59
N GLN A 192 -14.80 19.57 -0.84
CA GLN A 192 -14.10 19.67 -2.13
C GLN A 192 -12.75 18.93 -2.14
N ALA A 193 -12.40 18.21 -1.06
CA ALA A 193 -11.11 17.55 -0.93
C ALA A 193 -10.77 16.65 -2.13
N ASN A 194 -11.71 15.84 -2.59
CA ASN A 194 -11.47 14.95 -3.72
C ASN A 194 -11.23 15.72 -5.03
N ASP A 195 -11.92 16.83 -5.27
CA ASP A 195 -11.71 17.65 -6.48
C ASP A 195 -10.30 18.25 -6.48
N LYS A 196 -9.83 18.75 -5.33
CA LYS A 196 -8.47 19.25 -5.15
C LYS A 196 -7.42 18.14 -5.36
N ILE A 197 -7.63 16.98 -4.76
CA ILE A 197 -6.77 15.79 -4.92
C ILE A 197 -6.67 15.38 -6.40
N MET A 198 -7.81 15.32 -7.10
CA MET A 198 -7.85 14.92 -8.51
C MET A 198 -7.20 15.96 -9.44
N ALA A 199 -7.26 17.24 -9.07
CA ALA A 199 -6.64 18.35 -9.80
C ALA A 199 -5.14 18.50 -9.53
N PHE A 200 -4.64 18.04 -8.38
CA PHE A 200 -3.24 18.20 -7.99
C PHE A 200 -2.26 17.57 -9.01
N ARG A 201 -1.20 18.31 -9.34
CA ARG A 201 -0.10 17.88 -10.20
C ARG A 201 1.23 18.37 -9.62
N HIS A 202 2.26 17.55 -9.74
CA HIS A 202 3.63 17.92 -9.37
C HIS A 202 4.60 17.31 -10.39
N GLY A 203 5.10 18.13 -11.33
CA GLY A 203 5.74 17.61 -12.54
C GLY A 203 4.77 16.72 -13.34
N ASP A 204 5.24 15.55 -13.76
CA ASP A 204 4.42 14.56 -14.48
C ASP A 204 3.54 13.71 -13.55
N LEU A 205 3.66 13.89 -12.23
CA LEU A 205 2.95 13.10 -11.24
C LEU A 205 1.54 13.63 -10.98
N CYS A 206 0.59 12.70 -10.85
CA CYS A 206 -0.75 12.96 -10.37
C CYS A 206 -1.18 11.90 -9.34
N ILE A 207 -2.20 12.22 -8.54
CA ILE A 207 -2.81 11.24 -7.65
C ILE A 207 -3.72 10.32 -8.47
N THR A 208 -3.39 9.04 -8.51
CA THR A 208 -4.07 8.06 -9.38
C THR A 208 -5.17 7.28 -8.66
N ASN A 209 -5.01 7.05 -7.36
CA ASN A 209 -5.92 6.28 -6.54
C ASN A 209 -5.77 6.59 -5.04
N PHE A 210 -6.74 6.11 -4.25
CA PHE A 210 -6.57 5.95 -2.81
C PHE A 210 -6.81 4.49 -2.35
N GLU A 211 -6.15 4.12 -1.27
CA GLU A 211 -6.32 2.91 -0.47
C GLU A 211 -5.99 3.25 1.00
N MET A 212 -5.50 2.34 1.84
CA MET A 212 -5.37 2.60 3.28
C MET A 212 -4.03 2.15 3.92
N GLU A 213 -3.06 1.65 3.16
CA GLU A 213 -1.91 0.93 3.73
C GLU A 213 -0.56 1.26 3.07
N SER A 214 -0.56 1.73 1.82
CA SER A 214 0.66 1.85 1.00
C SER A 214 1.72 2.80 1.55
N SER A 215 1.31 3.86 2.26
CA SER A 215 2.21 4.86 2.86
C SER A 215 3.04 4.27 3.98
N ALA A 216 2.39 3.61 4.94
CA ALA A 216 3.02 2.96 6.08
C ALA A 216 3.99 1.87 5.62
N LEU A 217 3.58 1.07 4.62
CA LEU A 217 4.43 0.02 4.07
C LEU A 217 5.70 0.60 3.44
N ALA A 218 5.56 1.62 2.58
CA ALA A 218 6.70 2.25 1.93
C ALA A 218 7.63 2.93 2.95
N GLY A 219 7.06 3.67 3.90
CA GLY A 219 7.80 4.39 4.93
C GLY A 219 8.58 3.47 5.87
N LEU A 220 7.92 2.49 6.50
CA LEU A 220 8.56 1.55 7.42
C LEU A 220 9.61 0.70 6.70
N ALA A 221 9.29 0.18 5.51
CA ALA A 221 10.26 -0.58 4.74
C ALA A 221 11.51 0.23 4.44
N ARG A 222 11.37 1.52 4.07
CA ARG A 222 12.51 2.37 3.75
C ARG A 222 13.34 2.72 5.00
N LEU A 223 12.70 2.99 6.13
CA LEU A 223 13.39 3.20 7.41
C LEU A 223 14.18 1.97 7.86
N MET A 224 13.61 0.77 7.67
CA MET A 224 14.23 -0.51 8.05
C MET A 224 15.14 -1.10 6.98
N GLY A 225 15.37 -0.40 5.85
CA GLY A 225 16.26 -0.86 4.77
C GLY A 225 15.72 -2.03 3.93
N HIS A 226 14.40 -2.26 3.92
CA HIS A 226 13.71 -3.24 3.08
C HIS A 226 13.30 -2.67 1.71
N GLN A 227 12.98 -3.56 0.77
CA GLN A 227 12.38 -3.18 -0.51
C GLN A 227 10.87 -3.40 -0.41
N ALA A 228 10.08 -2.37 -0.73
CA ALA A 228 8.63 -2.49 -0.74
C ALA A 228 7.96 -1.74 -1.89
N MET A 229 6.83 -2.28 -2.35
CA MET A 229 5.91 -1.57 -3.24
C MET A 229 4.46 -2.01 -3.01
N THR A 230 3.52 -1.22 -3.54
CA THR A 230 2.10 -1.56 -3.56
C THR A 230 1.57 -1.64 -4.99
N CYS A 231 0.80 -2.70 -5.27
CA CYS A 231 -0.05 -2.82 -6.45
C CYS A 231 -1.51 -2.92 -6.02
N CYS A 232 -2.38 -2.15 -6.68
CA CYS A 232 -3.80 -2.15 -6.41
C CYS A 232 -4.61 -2.29 -7.69
N MET A 233 -5.72 -3.01 -7.61
CA MET A 233 -6.73 -3.03 -8.66
C MET A 233 -7.85 -2.02 -8.34
N VAL A 234 -8.20 -1.19 -9.32
CA VAL A 234 -9.34 -0.27 -9.19
C VAL A 234 -10.65 -1.05 -9.18
N VAL A 235 -11.41 -0.96 -8.09
CA VAL A 235 -12.75 -1.59 -7.95
C VAL A 235 -13.92 -0.60 -8.05
N ALA A 236 -13.62 0.69 -7.92
CA ALA A 236 -14.58 1.77 -8.10
C ALA A 236 -13.87 2.99 -8.66
N ASN A 237 -14.40 3.60 -9.72
CA ASN A 237 -13.87 4.84 -10.27
C ASN A 237 -14.70 6.03 -9.74
N ARG A 238 -14.01 6.98 -9.10
CA ARG A 238 -14.65 8.13 -8.44
C ARG A 238 -15.04 9.26 -9.37
N VAL A 239 -14.38 9.36 -10.52
CA VAL A 239 -14.71 10.34 -11.56
C VAL A 239 -16.00 9.93 -12.27
N GLU A 240 -16.18 8.63 -12.55
CA GLU A 240 -17.35 8.12 -13.26
C GLU A 240 -18.52 7.72 -12.35
N GLY A 241 -18.30 7.59 -11.03
CA GLY A 241 -19.33 7.18 -10.07
C GLY A 241 -19.77 5.72 -10.22
N LYS A 242 -18.99 4.90 -10.94
CA LYS A 242 -19.26 3.47 -11.12
C LYS A 242 -18.54 2.64 -10.05
N ALA A 243 -19.07 1.44 -9.79
CA ALA A 243 -18.43 0.42 -8.98
C ALA A 243 -18.75 -0.97 -9.53
N ASN A 244 -17.75 -1.86 -9.56
CA ASN A 244 -17.95 -3.27 -9.95
C ASN A 244 -17.93 -4.17 -8.71
N PRO A 245 -19.07 -4.73 -8.28
CA PRO A 245 -19.12 -5.65 -7.14
C PRO A 245 -18.54 -7.04 -7.46
N ASN A 246 -18.39 -7.41 -8.74
CA ASN A 246 -17.92 -8.72 -9.21
C ASN A 246 -16.44 -8.71 -9.65
N TYR A 247 -15.57 -8.03 -8.90
CA TYR A 247 -14.15 -7.87 -9.24
C TYR A 247 -13.28 -9.12 -9.01
N LYS A 248 -13.83 -10.20 -8.44
CA LYS A 248 -13.08 -11.38 -8.00
C LYS A 248 -12.25 -12.05 -9.10
N ASN A 249 -12.69 -11.99 -10.36
CA ASN A 249 -11.95 -12.59 -11.47
C ASN A 249 -10.71 -11.76 -11.88
N SER A 250 -10.71 -10.46 -11.61
CA SER A 250 -9.63 -9.55 -12.04
C SER A 250 -8.50 -9.44 -11.01
N ILE A 251 -8.79 -9.63 -9.72
CA ILE A 251 -7.74 -9.60 -8.68
C ILE A 251 -6.79 -10.79 -8.78
N ASP A 252 -7.28 -11.95 -9.23
CA ASP A 252 -6.43 -13.13 -9.43
C ASP A 252 -5.41 -12.95 -10.57
N THR A 253 -5.79 -12.20 -11.62
CA THR A 253 -4.85 -11.79 -12.67
C THR A 253 -3.75 -10.88 -12.11
N LEU A 254 -4.07 -9.93 -11.24
CA LEU A 254 -3.07 -9.10 -10.58
C LEU A 254 -2.14 -9.95 -9.69
N ILE A 255 -2.70 -10.87 -8.91
CA ILE A 255 -1.93 -11.79 -8.05
C ILE A 255 -0.95 -12.60 -8.90
N SER A 256 -1.42 -13.27 -9.95
CA SER A 256 -0.59 -14.07 -10.84
C SER A 256 0.53 -13.24 -11.47
N THR A 257 0.21 -12.03 -11.94
CA THR A 257 1.17 -11.10 -12.53
C THR A 257 2.26 -10.71 -11.53
N VAL A 258 1.89 -10.41 -10.28
CA VAL A 258 2.83 -10.06 -9.21
C VAL A 258 3.71 -11.26 -8.83
N LEU A 259 3.13 -12.46 -8.70
CA LEU A 259 3.88 -13.68 -8.38
C LEU A 259 4.94 -14.01 -9.44
N ASP A 260 4.61 -13.80 -10.72
CA ASP A 260 5.56 -13.98 -11.81
C ASP A 260 6.73 -12.98 -11.75
N ARG A 261 6.45 -11.74 -11.35
CA ARG A 261 7.39 -10.62 -11.40
C ARG A 261 8.14 -10.34 -10.09
N ILE A 262 7.84 -11.06 -8.98
CA ILE A 262 8.49 -10.86 -7.66
C ILE A 262 9.77 -11.67 -7.45
#